data_AF-A0A096ASC8-F1
#
_entry.id   AF-A0A096ASC8-F1
#
_cell.length_a   1.000
_cell.length_b   1.000
_cell.length_c   1.000
_cell.angle_alpha   90.00
_cell.angle_beta   90.00
_cell.angle_gamma   90.00
#
_symmetry.space_group_name_H-M   'P 1'
#
loop_
_entity.id
_entity.type
_entity.pdbx_description
1 polymer ?
#
loop_
_entity_poly.entity_id
_entity_poly.type
_entity_poly.pdbx_seq_one_letter_code
_entity_poly.pdbx_strand_id
1 'polypeptide(L)'
;MTKKTLNIAELQIAAKKFCENESGLYRSELFGVTDGKAVGTFVEHLFQEYLEQQYEMIAGSSANGLDLPSVNTDIKVTSIKQPQSSCPFKDSKQKIYGLGYNLIVFVYQKTDDARTKKGSLNFLSCSFIESSRTADYQTTTGILNIIANNGNADDIFAFLIDHQIPSDEVTLMKMAEDILKNPPKVGYLTISNALQWRLQYRRIVNLTEIVDGIIQIIKYSDDSE
;
A
#
# COMPACT_ATOMS: atom_id res chain seq x y z
N MET A 1 -32.47 -8.77 -4.37
CA MET A 1 -31.62 -8.22 -5.45
C MET A 1 -30.32 -9.00 -5.44
N THR A 2 -29.85 -9.47 -6.60
CA THR A 2 -28.57 -10.18 -6.72
C THR A 2 -27.43 -9.18 -6.52
N LYS A 3 -26.51 -9.47 -5.59
CA LYS A 3 -25.33 -8.62 -5.38
C LYS A 3 -24.43 -8.70 -6.62
N LYS A 4 -23.74 -7.61 -6.94
CA LYS A 4 -22.79 -7.57 -8.06
C LYS A 4 -21.46 -8.18 -7.61
N THR A 5 -20.76 -8.89 -8.49
CA THR A 5 -19.41 -9.41 -8.17
C THR A 5 -18.41 -8.26 -7.99
N LEU A 6 -17.61 -8.31 -6.92
CA LEU A 6 -16.56 -7.32 -6.69
C LEU A 6 -15.45 -7.46 -7.74
N ASN A 7 -15.11 -6.35 -8.40
CA ASN A 7 -13.94 -6.23 -9.26
C ASN A 7 -13.16 -4.94 -8.90
N ILE A 8 -12.00 -4.71 -9.52
CA ILE A 8 -11.13 -3.56 -9.20
C ILE A 8 -11.84 -2.21 -9.39
N ALA A 9 -12.63 -2.05 -10.45
CA ALA A 9 -13.36 -0.80 -10.69
C ALA A 9 -14.45 -0.56 -9.62
N GLU A 10 -15.19 -1.61 -9.26
CA GLU A 10 -16.18 -1.52 -8.19
C GLU A 10 -15.54 -1.28 -6.82
N LEU A 11 -14.37 -1.89 -6.55
CA LEU A 11 -13.60 -1.64 -5.34
C LEU A 11 -13.24 -0.16 -5.20
N GLN A 12 -12.75 0.47 -6.28
CA GLN A 12 -12.38 1.90 -6.27
C GLN A 12 -13.60 2.79 -6.04
N ILE A 13 -14.73 2.49 -6.69
CA ILE A 13 -16.01 3.20 -6.49
C ILE A 13 -16.48 3.05 -5.05
N ALA A 14 -16.44 1.83 -4.51
CA ALA A 14 -16.85 1.53 -3.15
C ALA A 14 -15.96 2.22 -2.12
N ALA A 15 -14.65 2.22 -2.33
CA ALA A 15 -13.69 2.89 -1.46
C ALA A 15 -13.90 4.42 -1.42
N LYS A 16 -14.22 5.03 -2.56
CA LYS A 16 -14.58 6.45 -2.62
C LYS A 16 -15.80 6.75 -1.74
N LYS A 17 -16.90 6.01 -1.98
CA LYS A 17 -18.15 6.17 -1.22
C LYS A 17 -17.96 5.89 0.27
N PHE A 18 -17.17 4.87 0.60
CA PHE A 18 -16.83 4.53 1.97
C PHE A 18 -16.15 5.71 2.67
N CYS A 19 -15.12 6.29 2.05
CA CYS A 19 -14.46 7.45 2.60
C CYS A 19 -15.40 8.65 2.75
N GLU A 20 -16.25 8.93 1.76
CA GLU A 20 -17.22 10.03 1.82
C GLU A 20 -18.24 9.85 2.96
N ASN A 21 -18.67 8.62 3.23
CA ASN A 21 -19.66 8.31 4.28
C ASN A 21 -19.05 8.26 5.68
N GLU A 22 -17.83 7.74 5.81
CA GLU A 22 -17.19 7.50 7.10
C GLU A 22 -16.32 8.67 7.58
N SER A 23 -15.88 9.53 6.66
CA SER A 23 -15.05 10.69 7.00
C SER A 23 -15.81 11.67 7.91
N GLY A 24 -15.20 12.02 9.05
CA GLY A 24 -15.77 12.95 10.02
C GLY A 24 -16.85 12.35 10.93
N LEU A 25 -17.24 11.08 10.74
CA LEU A 25 -18.24 10.44 11.59
C LEU A 25 -17.68 10.15 12.98
N TYR A 26 -18.33 10.69 14.01
CA TYR A 26 -17.93 10.52 15.40
C TYR A 26 -18.43 9.20 15.99
N ARG A 27 -17.49 8.37 16.45
CA ARG A 27 -17.73 7.04 17.05
C ARG A 27 -17.08 6.97 18.43
N SER A 28 -17.77 6.36 19.39
CA SER A 28 -17.27 6.16 20.76
C SER A 28 -16.04 5.26 20.79
N GLU A 29 -16.01 4.27 19.90
CA GLU A 29 -15.00 3.22 19.75
C GLU A 29 -13.64 3.78 19.34
N LEU A 30 -13.63 4.98 18.78
CA LEU A 30 -12.41 5.67 18.35
C LEU A 30 -11.86 6.62 19.42
N PHE A 31 -12.62 6.98 20.45
CA PHE A 31 -12.19 8.00 21.40
C PHE A 31 -10.96 7.53 22.20
N GLY A 32 -9.90 8.35 22.22
CA GLY A 32 -8.68 8.04 22.98
C GLY A 32 -7.81 6.93 22.39
N VAL A 33 -8.22 6.30 21.29
CA VAL A 33 -7.41 5.31 20.57
C VAL A 33 -6.24 6.02 19.90
N THR A 34 -5.02 5.66 20.30
CA THR A 34 -3.76 6.21 19.76
C THR A 34 -2.92 5.17 19.01
N ASP A 35 -3.21 3.89 19.21
CA ASP A 35 -2.57 2.80 18.47
C ASP A 35 -3.07 2.78 17.01
N GLY A 36 -2.17 3.09 16.08
CA GLY A 36 -2.46 3.08 14.65
C GLY A 36 -2.90 1.71 14.13
N LYS A 37 -2.46 0.61 14.77
CA LYS A 37 -2.90 -0.74 14.41
C LYS A 37 -4.36 -0.95 14.78
N ALA A 38 -4.76 -0.54 15.99
CA ALA A 38 -6.15 -0.65 16.43
C ALA A 38 -7.11 0.15 15.53
N VAL A 39 -6.73 1.38 15.15
CA VAL A 39 -7.50 2.17 14.18
C VAL A 39 -7.53 1.49 12.81
N GLY A 40 -6.40 0.92 12.38
CA GLY A 40 -6.31 0.22 11.09
C GLY A 40 -7.22 -0.99 11.02
N THR A 41 -7.17 -1.87 12.03
CA THR A 41 -8.06 -3.03 12.15
C THR A 41 -9.53 -2.63 12.19
N PHE A 42 -9.87 -1.53 12.88
CA PHE A 42 -11.25 -1.01 12.89
C PHE A 42 -11.73 -0.64 11.48
N VAL A 43 -10.95 0.14 10.72
CA VAL A 43 -11.32 0.57 9.37
C VAL A 43 -11.34 -0.60 8.39
N GLU A 44 -10.40 -1.54 8.52
CA GLU A 44 -10.33 -2.75 7.70
C GLU A 44 -11.62 -3.57 7.81
N HIS A 45 -12.05 -3.91 9.03
CA HIS A 45 -13.29 -4.63 9.25
C HIS A 45 -14.51 -3.85 8.78
N LEU A 46 -14.58 -2.55 9.09
CA LEU A 46 -15.71 -1.71 8.67
C LEU A 46 -15.83 -1.63 7.14
N PHE A 47 -14.70 -1.56 6.43
CA PHE A 47 -14.69 -1.53 4.97
C PHE A 47 -15.03 -2.91 4.36
N GLN A 48 -14.53 -4.00 4.94
CA GLN A 48 -14.92 -5.35 4.54
C GLN A 48 -16.43 -5.57 4.69
N GLU A 49 -17.00 -5.23 5.85
CA GLU A 49 -18.45 -5.29 6.08
C GLU A 49 -19.23 -4.44 5.07
N TYR A 50 -18.75 -3.22 4.78
CA TYR A 50 -19.34 -2.33 3.78
C TYR A 50 -19.38 -2.97 2.38
N LEU A 51 -18.30 -3.67 1.99
CA LEU A 51 -18.23 -4.37 0.71
C LEU A 51 -19.12 -5.62 0.70
N GLU A 52 -19.08 -6.44 1.74
CA GLU A 52 -19.87 -7.68 1.85
C GLU A 52 -21.37 -7.41 1.76
N GLN A 53 -21.86 -6.27 2.25
CA GLN A 53 -23.27 -5.90 2.15
C GLN A 53 -23.72 -5.64 0.69
N GLN A 54 -22.82 -5.19 -0.18
CA GLN A 54 -23.15 -4.72 -1.54
C GLN A 54 -22.69 -5.67 -2.65
N TYR A 55 -21.62 -6.42 -2.41
CA TYR A 55 -20.96 -7.22 -3.43
C TYR A 55 -20.93 -8.70 -3.07
N GLU A 56 -20.93 -9.53 -4.11
CA GLU A 56 -20.51 -10.92 -4.00
C GLU A 56 -18.98 -10.96 -4.03
N MET A 57 -18.38 -11.40 -2.93
CA MET A 57 -16.95 -11.46 -2.74
C MET A 57 -16.57 -12.52 -1.70
N ILE A 58 -15.31 -12.94 -1.73
CA ILE A 58 -14.69 -13.72 -0.68
C ILE A 58 -13.95 -12.71 0.19
N ALA A 59 -14.40 -12.52 1.44
CA ALA A 59 -13.61 -11.79 2.41
C ALA A 59 -12.37 -12.60 2.80
N GLY A 60 -11.26 -11.91 2.93
CA GLY A 60 -10.02 -12.50 3.41
C GLY A 60 -10.17 -12.98 4.85
N SER A 61 -9.62 -14.14 5.14
CA SER A 61 -9.31 -14.53 6.51
C SER A 61 -7.79 -14.45 6.71
N SER A 62 -7.34 -14.31 7.96
CA SER A 62 -5.91 -14.33 8.31
C SER A 62 -5.17 -15.58 7.79
N ALA A 63 -5.89 -16.63 7.36
CA ALA A 63 -5.34 -17.87 6.78
C ALA A 63 -5.03 -17.77 5.27
N ASN A 64 -5.69 -16.90 4.50
CA ASN A 64 -5.48 -16.75 3.05
C ASN A 64 -4.46 -15.64 2.69
N GLY A 65 -4.09 -14.80 3.66
CA GLY A 65 -2.95 -13.88 3.57
C GLY A 65 -3.18 -12.54 2.87
N LEU A 66 -4.40 -12.25 2.40
CA LEU A 66 -4.84 -10.95 1.85
C LEU A 66 -6.23 -10.60 2.36
N ASP A 67 -6.50 -9.31 2.54
CA ASP A 67 -7.79 -8.81 3.05
C ASP A 67 -8.94 -8.95 2.04
N LEU A 68 -8.66 -8.79 0.74
CA LEU A 68 -9.62 -8.91 -0.36
C LEU A 68 -9.12 -9.88 -1.45
N PRO A 69 -9.16 -11.20 -1.22
CA PRO A 69 -8.67 -12.21 -2.18
C PRO A 69 -9.32 -12.14 -3.56
N SER A 70 -10.63 -11.84 -3.63
CA SER A 70 -11.39 -11.77 -4.90
C SER A 70 -10.81 -10.80 -5.93
N VAL A 71 -10.05 -9.81 -5.47
CA VAL A 71 -9.43 -8.76 -6.30
C VAL A 71 -7.92 -8.66 -6.06
N ASN A 72 -7.32 -9.70 -5.47
CA ASN A 72 -5.90 -9.75 -5.15
C ASN A 72 -5.39 -8.46 -4.47
N THR A 73 -6.13 -7.94 -3.48
CA THR A 73 -5.87 -6.63 -2.87
C THR A 73 -5.77 -6.74 -1.35
N ASP A 74 -4.81 -6.02 -0.79
CA ASP A 74 -4.62 -5.86 0.65
C ASP A 74 -5.05 -4.45 1.08
N ILE A 75 -5.72 -4.34 2.22
CA ILE A 75 -6.17 -3.07 2.79
C ILE A 75 -5.05 -2.52 3.67
N LYS A 76 -4.75 -1.24 3.50
CA LYS A 76 -3.75 -0.54 4.30
C LYS A 76 -4.33 0.74 4.83
N VAL A 77 -4.33 0.87 6.15
CA VAL A 77 -4.89 2.03 6.83
C VAL A 77 -3.79 2.64 7.68
N THR A 78 -3.54 3.93 7.50
CA THR A 78 -2.42 4.60 8.17
C THR A 78 -2.72 6.07 8.46
N SER A 79 -2.04 6.63 9.46
CA SER A 79 -2.21 8.04 9.80
C SER A 79 -1.38 8.93 8.88
N ILE A 80 -1.92 10.10 8.50
CA ILE A 80 -1.16 11.12 7.76
C ILE A 80 0.11 11.58 8.49
N LYS A 81 0.15 11.50 9.84
CA LYS A 81 1.33 11.84 10.64
C LYS A 81 2.53 10.94 10.30
N GLN A 82 2.27 9.65 10.05
CA GLN A 82 3.29 8.67 9.70
C GLN A 82 2.68 7.62 8.75
N PRO A 83 2.58 7.94 7.44
CA PRO A 83 1.86 7.11 6.48
C PRO A 83 2.69 5.88 6.10
N GLN A 84 2.67 4.88 6.98
CA GLN A 84 3.38 3.62 6.85
C GLN A 84 2.60 2.45 7.45
N SER A 85 2.97 1.24 7.07
CA SER A 85 2.53 0.00 7.73
C SER A 85 3.62 -1.07 7.67
N SER A 86 3.49 -2.10 8.49
CA SER A 86 4.27 -3.33 8.34
C SER A 86 3.67 -4.25 7.29
N CYS A 87 4.52 -5.08 6.69
CA CYS A 87 4.18 -6.16 5.78
C CYS A 87 5.09 -7.35 6.09
N PRO A 88 4.56 -8.59 6.20
CA PRO A 88 5.41 -9.77 6.34
C PRO A 88 6.47 -9.84 5.22
N PHE A 89 7.71 -10.13 5.60
CA PHE A 89 8.76 -10.43 4.64
C PHE A 89 8.50 -11.83 4.05
N LYS A 90 8.36 -11.92 2.72
CA LYS A 90 8.28 -13.22 2.03
C LYS A 90 9.54 -13.50 1.20
N ASP A 91 9.98 -12.51 0.43
CA ASP A 91 11.15 -12.62 -0.44
C ASP A 91 11.79 -11.24 -0.64
N SER A 92 13.12 -11.21 -0.68
CA SER A 92 13.95 -10.11 -1.15
C SER A 92 13.49 -9.50 -2.49
N LYS A 93 13.02 -10.34 -3.42
CA LYS A 93 12.52 -9.93 -4.74
C LYS A 93 11.33 -8.98 -4.65
N GLN A 94 10.59 -8.97 -3.55
CA GLN A 94 9.45 -8.06 -3.38
C GLN A 94 9.86 -6.59 -3.44
N LYS A 95 11.09 -6.28 -3.02
CA LYS A 95 11.63 -4.91 -3.08
C LYS A 95 11.89 -4.44 -4.51
N ILE A 96 12.14 -5.35 -5.44
CA ILE A 96 12.48 -5.07 -6.85
C ILE A 96 11.26 -5.24 -7.76
N TYR A 97 10.49 -6.32 -7.60
CA TYR A 97 9.40 -6.69 -8.51
C TYR A 97 7.99 -6.40 -7.94
N GLY A 98 7.91 -6.00 -6.67
CA GLY A 98 6.65 -5.72 -5.99
C GLY A 98 6.13 -6.90 -5.17
N LEU A 99 5.08 -6.64 -4.41
CA LEU A 99 4.55 -7.54 -3.38
C LEU A 99 3.81 -8.75 -3.96
N GLY A 100 3.42 -8.71 -5.23
CA GLY A 100 2.62 -9.74 -5.91
C GLY A 100 1.09 -9.54 -5.80
N TYR A 101 0.65 -8.49 -5.12
CA TYR A 101 -0.76 -8.14 -4.90
C TYR A 101 -0.95 -6.63 -4.89
N ASN A 102 -2.18 -6.19 -5.14
CA ASN A 102 -2.54 -4.78 -5.14
C ASN A 102 -2.67 -4.25 -3.71
N LEU A 103 -2.56 -2.95 -3.54
CA LEU A 103 -2.85 -2.28 -2.27
C LEU A 103 -3.99 -1.29 -2.46
N ILE A 104 -4.89 -1.21 -1.49
CA ILE A 104 -5.75 -0.06 -1.30
C ILE A 104 -5.39 0.64 0.01
N VAL A 105 -4.93 1.88 -0.10
CA VAL A 105 -4.34 2.63 1.01
C VAL A 105 -5.26 3.77 1.42
N PHE A 106 -5.78 3.69 2.64
CA PHE A 106 -6.53 4.74 3.33
C PHE A 106 -5.62 5.51 4.26
N VAL A 107 -5.57 6.83 4.09
CA VAL A 107 -4.77 7.73 4.92
C VAL A 107 -5.70 8.66 5.68
N TYR A 108 -5.66 8.57 7.00
CA TYR A 108 -6.57 9.31 7.87
C TYR A 108 -5.85 10.34 8.74
N GLN A 109 -6.60 11.38 9.11
CA GLN A 109 -6.31 12.20 10.27
C GLN A 109 -7.36 11.92 11.33
N LYS A 110 -6.92 11.64 12.57
CA LYS A 110 -7.82 11.34 13.68
C LYS A 110 -7.99 12.57 14.56
N THR A 111 -9.22 12.82 14.97
CA THR A 111 -9.60 13.87 15.92
C THR A 111 -10.48 13.29 17.02
N ASP A 112 -10.29 13.75 18.26
CA ASP A 112 -11.12 13.36 19.40
C ASP A 112 -11.88 14.57 19.94
N ASP A 113 -13.16 14.37 20.26
CA ASP A 113 -13.98 15.33 21.00
C ASP A 113 -14.11 14.90 22.46
N ALA A 114 -13.47 15.67 23.34
CA ALA A 114 -13.46 15.41 24.78
C ALA A 114 -14.82 15.60 25.45
N ARG A 115 -15.74 16.40 24.87
CA ARG A 115 -17.08 16.66 25.42
C ARG A 115 -18.01 15.48 25.17
N THR A 116 -18.05 14.99 23.93
CA THR A 116 -18.91 13.87 23.55
C THR A 116 -18.28 12.51 23.78
N LYS A 117 -16.97 12.46 24.12
CA LYS A 117 -16.18 11.23 24.30
C LYS A 117 -16.23 10.34 23.06
N LYS A 118 -16.08 10.97 21.88
CA LYS A 118 -16.08 10.30 20.57
C LYS A 118 -14.86 10.71 19.76
N GLY A 119 -14.33 9.79 18.95
CA GLY A 119 -13.31 10.06 17.96
C GLY A 119 -13.87 9.99 16.54
N SER A 120 -13.26 10.70 15.62
CA SER A 120 -13.57 10.64 14.18
C SER A 120 -12.29 10.48 13.36
N LEU A 121 -12.44 9.90 12.18
CA LEU A 121 -11.38 9.79 11.19
C LEU A 121 -11.77 10.63 9.99
N ASN A 122 -10.90 11.55 9.57
CA ASN A 122 -11.01 12.26 8.31
C ASN A 122 -10.12 11.54 7.29
N PHE A 123 -10.69 10.93 6.26
CA PHE A 123 -9.93 10.27 5.21
C PHE A 123 -9.38 11.30 4.22
N LEU A 124 -8.12 11.70 4.43
CA LEU A 124 -7.48 12.76 3.64
C LEU A 124 -6.95 12.26 2.29
N SER A 125 -6.68 10.96 2.17
CA SER A 125 -6.25 10.34 0.91
C SER A 125 -6.69 8.88 0.86
N CYS A 126 -7.06 8.44 -0.34
CA CYS A 126 -7.35 7.05 -0.65
C CYS A 126 -6.72 6.73 -2.01
N SER A 127 -5.92 5.68 -2.10
CA SER A 127 -5.24 5.31 -3.35
C SER A 127 -5.27 3.81 -3.58
N PHE A 128 -5.54 3.42 -4.82
CA PHE A 128 -5.36 2.06 -5.30
C PHE A 128 -4.02 1.95 -6.04
N ILE A 129 -3.23 0.93 -5.72
CA ILE A 129 -1.90 0.69 -6.27
C ILE A 129 -1.90 -0.73 -6.82
N GLU A 130 -1.71 -0.87 -8.12
CA GLU A 130 -1.57 -2.18 -8.75
C GLU A 130 -0.30 -2.89 -8.27
N SER A 131 -0.35 -4.22 -8.22
CA SER A 131 0.77 -5.07 -7.81
C SER A 131 2.07 -4.72 -8.53
N SER A 132 1.98 -4.37 -9.81
CA SER A 132 3.11 -3.99 -10.66
C SER A 132 3.82 -2.68 -10.26
N ARG A 133 3.23 -1.90 -9.34
CA ARG A 133 3.75 -0.63 -8.81
C ARG A 133 4.10 -0.69 -7.32
N THR A 134 3.99 -1.86 -6.69
CA THR A 134 4.25 -2.03 -5.25
C THR A 134 5.72 -2.25 -4.88
N ALA A 135 6.64 -2.19 -5.84
CA ALA A 135 8.08 -2.27 -5.57
C ALA A 135 8.63 -0.99 -4.92
N ASP A 136 9.88 -1.04 -4.47
CA ASP A 136 10.56 0.12 -3.91
C ASP A 136 11.02 1.08 -5.03
N TYR A 137 10.63 2.35 -4.90
CA TYR A 137 10.90 3.36 -5.91
C TYR A 137 12.39 3.61 -6.11
N GLN A 138 13.17 3.77 -5.04
CA GLN A 138 14.60 4.08 -5.15
C GLN A 138 15.38 2.89 -5.70
N THR A 139 15.06 1.67 -5.25
CA THR A 139 15.66 0.43 -5.73
C THR A 139 15.39 0.23 -7.22
N THR A 140 14.13 0.33 -7.66
CA THR A 140 13.77 0.10 -9.06
C THR A 140 14.31 1.19 -9.99
N THR A 141 14.26 2.46 -9.59
CA THR A 141 14.84 3.56 -10.40
C THR A 141 16.35 3.47 -10.47
N GLY A 142 17.04 3.13 -9.38
CA GLY A 142 18.49 2.93 -9.36
C GLY A 142 18.92 1.81 -10.31
N ILE A 143 18.25 0.65 -10.25
CA ILE A 143 18.48 -0.48 -11.17
C ILE A 143 18.26 -0.05 -12.62
N LEU A 144 17.14 0.62 -12.92
CA LEU A 144 16.82 1.05 -14.28
C LEU A 144 17.81 2.07 -14.82
N ASN A 145 18.36 2.93 -13.97
CA ASN A 145 19.42 3.87 -14.35
C ASN A 145 20.73 3.15 -14.69
N ILE A 146 21.11 2.10 -13.96
CA ILE A 146 22.29 1.27 -14.28
C ILE A 146 22.11 0.65 -15.67
N ILE A 147 20.94 0.06 -15.93
CA ILE A 147 20.62 -0.55 -17.23
C ILE A 147 20.63 0.50 -18.35
N ALA A 148 20.04 1.68 -18.12
CA ALA A 148 20.02 2.78 -19.08
C ALA A 148 21.42 3.30 -19.42
N ASN A 149 22.37 3.17 -18.49
CA ASN A 149 23.78 3.52 -18.67
C ASN A 149 24.64 2.37 -19.20
N ASN A 150 24.02 1.33 -19.79
CA ASN A 150 24.68 0.14 -20.32
C ASN A 150 25.46 -0.66 -19.26
N GLY A 151 25.08 -0.58 -17.99
CA GLY A 151 25.64 -1.39 -16.91
C GLY A 151 25.36 -2.88 -17.08
N ASN A 152 26.23 -3.71 -16.53
CA ASN A 152 26.17 -5.16 -16.62
C ASN A 152 25.65 -5.81 -15.32
N ALA A 153 25.69 -7.14 -15.24
CA ALA A 153 25.25 -7.87 -14.06
C ALA A 153 26.11 -7.57 -12.81
N ASP A 154 27.41 -7.31 -12.95
CA ASP A 154 28.29 -6.97 -11.83
C ASP A 154 27.93 -5.59 -11.25
N ASP A 155 27.57 -4.62 -12.10
CA ASP A 155 27.12 -3.29 -11.66
C ASP A 155 25.80 -3.37 -10.87
N ILE A 156 24.86 -4.18 -11.36
CA ILE A 156 23.59 -4.42 -10.66
C ILE A 156 23.86 -5.16 -9.34
N PHE A 157 24.72 -6.19 -9.35
CA PHE A 157 25.10 -6.92 -8.14
C PHE A 157 25.69 -5.99 -7.07
N ALA A 158 26.64 -5.13 -7.44
CA ALA A 158 27.22 -4.12 -6.55
C ALA A 158 26.13 -3.20 -5.97
N PHE A 159 25.19 -2.74 -6.79
CA PHE A 159 24.06 -1.95 -6.34
C PHE A 159 23.17 -2.68 -5.31
N LEU A 160 22.89 -3.97 -5.53
CA LEU A 160 22.09 -4.78 -4.60
C LEU A 160 22.78 -4.98 -3.24
N ILE A 161 24.11 -5.15 -3.25
CA ILE A 161 24.94 -5.25 -2.04
C ILE A 161 24.93 -3.92 -1.28
N ASP A 162 25.18 -2.81 -1.95
CA ASP A 162 25.21 -1.47 -1.35
C ASP A 162 23.86 -1.09 -0.72
N HIS A 163 22.76 -1.50 -1.34
CA HIS A 163 21.40 -1.30 -0.83
C HIS A 163 20.94 -2.38 0.16
N GLN A 164 21.85 -3.28 0.55
CA GLN A 164 21.63 -4.33 1.55
C GLN A 164 20.38 -5.17 1.26
N ILE A 165 20.20 -5.59 0.00
CA ILE A 165 19.08 -6.45 -0.36
C ILE A 165 19.22 -7.78 0.41
N PRO A 166 18.20 -8.23 1.18
CA PRO A 166 18.35 -9.37 2.08
C PRO A 166 18.48 -10.72 1.33
N SER A 167 19.69 -11.11 0.96
CA SER A 167 19.98 -12.41 0.34
C SER A 167 21.48 -12.72 0.40
N ASP A 168 21.88 -13.95 0.11
CA ASP A 168 23.29 -14.32 -0.04
C ASP A 168 23.85 -13.87 -1.41
N GLU A 169 25.17 -13.75 -1.50
CA GLU A 169 25.83 -13.25 -2.72
C GLU A 169 25.54 -14.09 -3.98
N VAL A 170 25.41 -15.41 -3.85
CA VAL A 170 25.10 -16.28 -4.99
C VAL A 170 23.70 -15.99 -5.51
N THR A 171 22.74 -15.82 -4.60
CA THR A 171 21.37 -15.45 -4.97
C THR A 171 21.29 -14.02 -5.51
N LEU A 172 22.03 -13.06 -4.95
CA LEU A 172 22.10 -11.69 -5.45
C LEU A 172 22.69 -11.62 -6.86
N MET A 173 23.74 -12.40 -7.16
CA MET A 173 24.32 -12.45 -8.50
C MET A 173 23.33 -13.00 -9.53
N LYS A 174 22.62 -14.09 -9.19
CA LYS A 174 21.54 -14.62 -10.04
C LYS A 174 20.42 -13.60 -10.24
N MET A 175 20.04 -12.87 -9.18
CA MET A 175 19.07 -11.79 -9.28
C MET A 175 19.55 -10.69 -10.23
N ALA A 176 20.83 -10.31 -10.18
CA ALA A 176 21.39 -9.30 -11.07
C ALA A 176 21.32 -9.72 -12.54
N GLU A 177 21.67 -10.97 -12.85
CA GLU A 177 21.51 -11.55 -14.20
C GLU A 177 20.05 -11.58 -14.66
N ASP A 178 19.13 -11.94 -13.77
CA ASP A 178 17.69 -11.99 -14.06
C ASP A 178 17.11 -10.59 -14.31
N ILE A 179 17.53 -9.59 -13.52
CA ILE A 179 17.12 -8.19 -13.66
C ILE A 179 17.57 -7.62 -15.01
N LEU A 180 18.78 -7.93 -15.46
CA LEU A 180 19.27 -7.45 -16.75
C LEU A 180 18.45 -8.01 -17.92
N LYS A 181 17.99 -9.26 -17.80
CA LYS A 181 17.11 -9.92 -18.80
C LYS A 181 15.66 -9.44 -18.69
N ASN A 182 15.19 -9.17 -17.48
CA ASN A 182 13.81 -8.82 -17.17
C ASN A 182 13.76 -7.58 -16.25
N PRO A 183 14.01 -6.37 -16.80
CA PRO A 183 14.04 -5.16 -15.99
C PRO A 183 12.71 -4.91 -15.24
N PRO A 184 12.74 -4.48 -13.97
CA PRO A 184 11.52 -4.25 -13.21
C PRO A 184 10.78 -3.00 -13.70
N LYS A 185 9.48 -2.92 -13.41
CA LYS A 185 8.74 -1.65 -13.50
C LYS A 185 9.13 -0.74 -12.33
N VAL A 186 9.07 0.58 -12.54
CA VAL A 186 9.20 1.55 -11.45
C VAL A 186 8.09 1.30 -10.42
N GLY A 187 8.50 0.95 -9.20
CA GLY A 187 7.64 0.89 -8.03
C GLY A 187 7.46 2.25 -7.39
N TYR A 188 6.47 2.42 -6.53
CA TYR A 188 6.14 3.71 -5.92
C TYR A 188 6.07 3.69 -4.39
N LEU A 189 6.37 2.54 -3.78
CA LEU A 189 6.52 2.44 -2.33
C LEU A 189 7.95 2.84 -1.92
N THR A 190 8.12 3.15 -0.64
CA THR A 190 9.43 3.06 0.01
C THR A 190 9.40 1.87 0.95
N ILE A 191 10.31 0.93 0.76
CA ILE A 191 10.37 -0.34 1.50
C ILE A 191 11.67 -0.37 2.31
N SER A 192 11.54 -0.19 3.62
CA SER A 192 12.69 -0.23 4.52
C SER A 192 13.04 -1.67 4.89
N ASN A 193 14.34 -1.95 4.97
CA ASN A 193 14.85 -3.22 5.50
C ASN A 193 14.66 -3.22 7.03
N ALA A 194 13.69 -3.99 7.52
CA ALA A 194 13.43 -4.23 8.94
C ALA A 194 13.16 -5.73 9.13
N LEU A 195 12.98 -6.19 10.38
CA LEU A 195 12.58 -7.59 10.68
C LEU A 195 11.35 -8.06 9.86
N GLN A 196 10.48 -7.10 9.52
CA GLN A 196 9.45 -7.21 8.51
C GLN A 196 9.59 -6.04 7.54
N TRP A 197 9.09 -6.17 6.31
CA TRP A 197 9.04 -5.04 5.39
C TRP A 197 8.22 -3.91 6.02
N ARG A 198 8.73 -2.68 5.93
CA ARG A 198 7.99 -1.49 6.32
C ARG A 198 7.72 -0.67 5.07
N LEU A 199 6.44 -0.64 4.70
CA LEU A 199 5.95 0.06 3.52
C LEU A 199 5.62 1.49 3.92
N GLN A 200 6.19 2.46 3.22
CA GLN A 200 5.88 3.88 3.40
C GLN A 200 5.16 4.41 2.17
N TYR A 201 4.10 5.17 2.40
CA TYR A 201 3.15 5.61 1.38
C TYR A 201 3.28 7.09 1.04
N ARG A 202 4.21 7.82 1.67
CA ARG A 202 4.36 9.28 1.48
C ARG A 202 4.48 9.68 0.01
N ARG A 203 5.19 8.89 -0.81
CA ARG A 203 5.32 9.12 -2.26
C ARG A 203 3.98 9.00 -2.99
N ILE A 204 3.14 8.05 -2.61
CA ILE A 204 1.79 7.86 -3.18
C ILE A 204 0.85 8.99 -2.74
N VAL A 205 0.88 9.35 -1.45
CA VAL A 205 0.04 10.41 -0.88
C VAL A 205 0.31 11.75 -1.56
N ASN A 206 1.59 12.07 -1.81
CA ASN A 206 2.02 13.33 -2.42
C ASN A 206 2.12 13.25 -3.95
N LEU A 207 1.65 12.17 -4.58
CA LEU A 207 1.75 12.01 -6.01
C LEU A 207 0.87 13.05 -6.73
N THR A 208 1.45 13.85 -7.61
CA THR A 208 0.72 14.85 -8.40
C THR A 208 0.50 14.40 -9.85
N GLU A 209 1.40 13.54 -10.34
CA GLU A 209 1.41 13.01 -11.70
C GLU A 209 0.44 11.82 -11.85
N ILE A 210 -0.10 11.67 -13.06
CA ILE A 210 -0.88 10.49 -13.41
C ILE A 210 0.09 9.37 -13.75
N VAL A 211 0.03 8.27 -12.99
CA VAL A 211 0.88 7.10 -13.18
C VAL A 211 0.01 5.90 -13.50
N ASP A 212 0.30 5.25 -14.62
CA ASP A 212 -0.32 3.98 -14.99
C ASP A 212 -0.16 2.92 -13.88
N GLY A 213 -1.28 2.35 -13.44
CA GLY A 213 -1.36 1.41 -12.32
C GLY A 213 -1.45 2.04 -10.92
N ILE A 214 -1.59 3.36 -10.81
CA ILE A 214 -1.89 4.05 -9.54
C ILE A 214 -3.09 4.98 -9.73
N ILE A 215 -4.12 4.78 -8.91
CA ILE A 215 -5.35 5.57 -8.96
C ILE A 215 -5.56 6.25 -7.62
N GLN A 216 -5.42 7.57 -7.60
CA GLN A 216 -5.77 8.40 -6.44
C GLN A 216 -7.28 8.61 -6.41
N ILE A 217 -7.95 7.81 -5.57
CA ILE A 217 -9.40 7.83 -5.38
C ILE A 217 -9.82 9.10 -4.65
N ILE A 218 -9.08 9.46 -3.60
CA ILE A 218 -9.16 10.75 -2.91
C ILE A 218 -7.76 11.32 -2.88
N LYS A 219 -7.61 12.52 -3.47
CA LYS A 219 -6.32 13.23 -3.49
C LYS A 219 -6.13 13.98 -2.19
N TYR A 220 -4.94 13.85 -1.62
CA TYR A 220 -4.50 14.72 -0.54
C TYR A 220 -4.40 16.15 -1.07
N SER A 221 -5.15 17.06 -0.48
CA SER A 221 -4.98 18.50 -0.60
C SER A 221 -4.42 18.98 0.72
N ASP A 222 -3.20 19.52 0.70
CA ASP A 222 -2.68 20.23 1.84
C ASP A 222 -3.23 21.64 1.76
N ASP A 223 -4.39 21.91 2.37
CA ASP A 223 -4.96 23.26 2.47
C ASP A 223 -4.19 24.13 3.49
N SER A 224 -2.92 23.84 3.72
CA SER A 224 -2.00 24.68 4.49
C SER A 224 -1.23 25.62 3.54
N GLU A 225 -1.95 26.62 3.03
CA GLU A 225 -1.35 27.92 2.68
C GLU A 225 -1.06 28.74 3.95
#